data_AF-A0A427YVY6-F1
#
_entry.id   AF-A0A427YVY6-F1
#
_cell.length_a   1.000
_cell.length_b   1.000
_cell.length_c   1.000
_cell.angle_alpha   90.00
_cell.angle_beta   90.00
_cell.angle_gamma   90.00
#
_symmetry.space_group_name_H-M   'P 1'
#
loop_
_entity.id
_entity.type
_entity.pdbx_description
1 polymer ?
#
loop_
_entity_poly.entity_id
_entity_poly.type
_entity_poly.pdbx_seq_one_letter_code
_entity_poly.pdbx_strand_id
1 'polypeptide(L)'
;MSSLHLTWRTNSKSSIPPSSLNILNTLAMADTPVSVPHPSHSTWPPMRRTSCACMKPEIRCKSAHNHLKLLLARIHLAWEHRRGGNPPAEVLRNVERMFWRLRSEGHELFHVVAMEHPLEGTKRTEISVLLLVPCHDESTGHRWLAEVLVHQYNQGPKSGMVENVAVRYAADWQDWEVMMEHEYLEEDGKQWVRVHLEDGVWPTGEQVMRAVWGQVTLLLGDGFDGSKREFEKTVIRAVKEVNARGETVSYFEVAKRYRRSGTKLIPTITVLLQSTDDNGVAVIVIDPMGRRGRIKPMAVRYDGEWPVAHQYRKQFPPPELQQLEPFVVNED
;
A
#
# COMPACT_ATOMS: atom_id res chain seq x y z
N MET A 1 2.38 37.33 -0.12
CA MET A 1 2.66 36.25 0.85
C MET A 1 2.00 35.01 0.32
N SER A 2 2.80 34.13 -0.27
CA SER A 2 2.35 33.03 -1.13
C SER A 2 2.14 31.80 -0.26
N SER A 3 0.88 31.44 -0.01
CA SER A 3 0.50 30.18 0.62
C SER A 3 0.94 29.02 -0.27
N LEU A 4 1.85 28.19 0.24
CA LEU A 4 2.15 26.87 -0.32
C LEU A 4 1.00 25.95 0.06
N HIS A 5 -0.15 26.13 -0.61
CA HIS A 5 -1.18 25.09 -0.63
C HIS A 5 -0.50 23.78 -1.04
N LEU A 6 -0.87 22.67 -0.41
CA LEU A 6 -0.89 21.38 -1.09
C LEU A 6 -1.63 21.65 -2.40
N THR A 7 -0.90 21.95 -3.47
CA THR A 7 -1.51 22.20 -4.77
C THR A 7 -1.98 20.83 -5.21
N TRP A 8 -3.24 20.55 -4.89
CA TRP A 8 -4.10 19.61 -5.57
C TRP A 8 -4.20 20.10 -7.02
N ARG A 9 -3.10 19.99 -7.77
CA ARG A 9 -3.05 20.40 -9.17
C ARG A 9 -4.11 19.57 -9.87
N THR A 10 -5.15 20.25 -10.31
CA THR A 10 -5.98 19.85 -11.44
C THR A 10 -5.08 19.83 -12.68
N ASN A 11 -4.19 18.85 -12.80
CA ASN A 11 -3.47 18.64 -14.04
C ASN A 11 -4.46 18.00 -15.02
N SER A 12 -5.15 18.89 -15.74
CA SER A 12 -5.65 18.62 -17.08
C SER A 12 -4.51 18.05 -17.92
N LYS A 13 -4.75 16.87 -18.51
CA LYS A 13 -3.90 16.12 -19.46
C LYS A 13 -2.63 15.53 -18.84
N SER A 14 -2.71 14.26 -18.40
CA SER A 14 -1.54 13.39 -18.36
C SER A 14 -1.16 13.03 -19.81
N SER A 15 -0.32 13.85 -20.43
CA SER A 15 0.57 13.33 -21.46
C SER A 15 1.56 12.42 -20.74
N ILE A 16 1.29 11.12 -20.76
CA ILE A 16 2.27 10.10 -20.41
C ILE A 16 3.50 10.36 -21.29
N PRO A 17 4.70 10.61 -20.74
CA PRO A 17 5.91 10.61 -21.57
C PRO A 17 6.04 9.20 -22.19
N PRO A 18 6.15 9.06 -23.52
CA PRO A 18 6.09 7.77 -24.20
C PRO A 18 7.34 6.87 -23.99
N SER A 19 8.15 7.11 -22.97
CA SER A 19 9.46 6.44 -22.82
C SER A 19 9.48 5.22 -21.88
N SER A 20 8.37 4.85 -21.22
CA SER A 20 8.37 3.73 -20.25
C SER A 20 7.77 2.42 -20.78
N LEU A 21 7.15 2.43 -21.97
CA LEU A 21 6.47 1.27 -22.55
C LEU A 21 7.29 0.51 -23.62
N ASN A 22 8.52 0.94 -23.90
CA ASN A 22 9.36 0.35 -24.97
C ASN A 22 10.48 -0.59 -24.48
N ILE A 23 10.50 -0.98 -23.21
CA ILE A 23 11.54 -1.92 -22.70
C ILE A 23 11.13 -3.39 -22.89
N LEU A 24 9.89 -3.68 -23.30
CA LEU A 24 9.38 -5.05 -23.44
C LEU A 24 9.61 -5.73 -24.80
N ASN A 25 10.30 -5.09 -25.75
CA ASN A 25 10.49 -5.63 -27.12
C ASN A 25 11.94 -6.06 -27.45
N THR A 26 12.75 -6.49 -26.48
CA THR A 26 14.10 -6.99 -26.80
C THR A 26 14.52 -8.17 -25.92
N LEU A 27 13.77 -9.26 -25.99
CA LEU A 27 14.24 -10.60 -25.65
C LEU A 27 13.67 -11.58 -26.67
N ALA A 28 14.32 -11.62 -27.84
CA ALA A 28 14.16 -12.69 -28.80
C ALA A 28 15.51 -13.39 -28.99
N MET A 29 15.44 -14.72 -28.90
CA MET A 29 16.41 -15.73 -29.36
C MET A 29 17.55 -16.10 -28.41
N ALA A 30 17.39 -17.27 -27.77
CA ALA A 30 18.29 -18.40 -27.96
C ALA A 30 17.56 -19.69 -27.59
N ASP A 31 17.39 -20.58 -28.57
CA ASP A 31 16.81 -21.91 -28.42
C ASP A 31 17.75 -22.85 -27.68
N THR A 32 17.24 -23.55 -26.66
CA THR A 32 17.55 -24.98 -26.43
C THR A 32 16.51 -25.57 -25.46
N PRO A 33 15.76 -26.63 -25.83
CA PRO A 33 14.81 -27.25 -24.93
C PRO A 33 15.54 -28.25 -24.03
N VAL A 34 15.64 -27.94 -22.74
CA VAL A 34 15.96 -28.94 -21.72
C VAL A 34 14.63 -29.40 -21.13
N SER A 35 14.30 -30.66 -21.36
CA SER A 35 13.19 -31.31 -20.66
C SER A 35 13.53 -31.40 -19.18
N VAL A 36 12.70 -30.81 -18.33
CA VAL A 36 12.76 -30.99 -16.88
C VAL A 36 11.39 -31.50 -16.42
N PRO A 37 11.33 -32.53 -15.56
CA PRO A 37 10.07 -33.16 -15.19
C PRO A 37 9.22 -32.20 -14.36
N HIS A 38 7.91 -32.22 -14.58
CA HIS A 38 6.95 -31.65 -13.63
C HIS A 38 6.94 -32.46 -12.32
N PRO A 39 7.12 -31.82 -11.15
CA PRO A 39 6.62 -32.36 -9.90
C PRO A 39 5.27 -31.71 -9.59
N SER A 40 4.28 -32.58 -9.46
CA SER A 40 2.99 -32.33 -8.83
C SER A 40 3.14 -31.74 -7.42
N HIS A 41 2.32 -30.72 -7.12
CA HIS A 41 1.85 -30.25 -5.81
C HIS A 41 2.72 -30.42 -4.54
N SER A 42 2.97 -29.26 -3.92
CA SER A 42 3.11 -29.04 -2.47
C SER A 42 4.16 -29.87 -1.73
N THR A 43 5.36 -29.32 -1.64
CA THR A 43 6.10 -29.03 -0.39
C THR A 43 7.48 -28.57 -0.81
N TRP A 44 7.77 -27.28 -0.65
CA TRP A 44 9.14 -26.82 -0.84
C TRP A 44 9.97 -27.34 0.36
N PRO A 45 11.15 -27.96 0.15
CA PRO A 45 12.01 -28.37 1.26
C PRO A 45 12.61 -27.15 1.95
N PRO A 46 12.74 -27.11 3.30
CA PRO A 46 13.37 -26.00 4.03
C PRO A 46 14.70 -25.63 3.36
N MET A 47 14.83 -24.37 2.93
CA MET A 47 16.06 -23.90 2.30
C MET A 47 17.16 -23.87 3.36
N ARG A 48 18.06 -24.84 3.30
CA ARG A 48 19.30 -24.82 4.09
C ARG A 48 20.08 -23.54 3.73
N ARG A 49 20.59 -22.84 4.75
CA ARG A 49 21.37 -21.59 4.63
C ARG A 49 22.52 -21.68 3.59
N THR A 50 23.18 -22.83 3.51
CA THR A 50 24.28 -23.11 2.56
C THR A 50 23.84 -23.31 1.10
N SER A 51 22.55 -23.56 0.87
CA SER A 51 21.96 -23.76 -0.45
C SER A 51 21.23 -22.53 -0.97
N CYS A 52 21.01 -21.50 -0.14
CA CYS A 52 20.36 -20.29 -0.64
C CYS A 52 21.29 -19.55 -1.60
N ALA A 53 20.83 -19.34 -2.84
CA ALA A 53 21.51 -18.51 -3.83
C ALA A 53 21.72 -17.06 -3.33
N CYS A 54 20.87 -16.60 -2.41
CA CYS A 54 21.00 -15.31 -1.75
C CYS A 54 22.23 -15.18 -0.82
N MET A 55 22.78 -16.31 -0.35
CA MET A 55 23.99 -16.37 0.49
C MET A 55 25.27 -16.60 -0.31
N LYS A 56 25.17 -16.74 -1.65
CA LYS A 56 26.29 -16.93 -2.56
C LYS A 56 26.34 -15.75 -3.53
N PRO A 57 26.96 -14.62 -3.15
CA PRO A 57 26.93 -13.40 -3.95
C PRO A 57 27.91 -13.50 -5.12
N GLU A 58 27.57 -14.29 -6.15
CA GLU A 58 28.24 -14.21 -7.46
C GLU A 58 27.55 -13.19 -8.38
N ILE A 59 26.38 -12.68 -8.00
CA ILE A 59 25.63 -11.70 -8.78
C ILE A 59 26.07 -10.27 -8.42
N ARG A 60 27.11 -9.77 -9.10
CA ARG A 60 27.52 -8.37 -9.01
C ARG A 60 26.64 -7.50 -9.91
N CYS A 61 25.53 -6.97 -9.39
CA CYS A 61 24.80 -5.90 -10.06
C CYS A 61 25.65 -4.62 -10.05
N LYS A 62 26.13 -4.17 -11.21
CA LYS A 62 26.99 -2.98 -11.33
C LYS A 62 26.26 -1.64 -11.17
N SER A 63 24.93 -1.62 -11.15
CA SER A 63 24.12 -0.40 -11.05
C SER A 63 22.77 -0.68 -10.39
N ALA A 64 22.15 0.36 -9.81
CA ALA A 64 20.81 0.30 -9.24
C ALA A 64 19.75 -0.15 -10.28
N HIS A 65 19.91 0.26 -11.54
CA HIS A 65 19.04 -0.16 -12.64
C HIS A 65 19.10 -1.66 -12.91
N ASN A 66 20.31 -2.23 -12.98
CA ASN A 66 20.50 -3.67 -13.20
C ASN A 66 19.99 -4.48 -12.01
N HIS A 67 20.08 -3.90 -10.82
CA HIS A 67 19.57 -4.49 -9.61
C HIS A 67 18.04 -4.55 -9.61
N LEU A 68 17.36 -3.44 -9.92
CA LEU A 68 15.91 -3.41 -10.06
C LEU A 68 15.42 -4.40 -11.13
N LYS A 69 16.09 -4.47 -12.29
CA LYS A 69 15.77 -5.45 -13.34
C LYS A 69 15.84 -6.90 -12.84
N LEU A 70 16.88 -7.25 -12.08
CA LEU A 70 17.04 -8.58 -11.50
C LEU A 70 15.88 -8.90 -10.54
N LEU A 71 15.52 -7.95 -9.68
CA LEU A 71 14.45 -8.15 -8.70
C LEU A 71 13.08 -8.26 -9.36
N LEU A 72 12.79 -7.42 -10.36
CA LEU A 72 11.57 -7.53 -11.15
C LEU A 72 11.51 -8.88 -11.89
N ALA A 73 12.62 -9.37 -12.45
CA ALA A 73 12.65 -10.69 -13.08
C ALA A 73 12.30 -11.83 -12.10
N ARG A 74 12.71 -11.73 -10.83
CA ARG A 74 12.31 -12.69 -9.78
C ARG A 74 10.82 -12.64 -9.48
N ILE A 75 10.23 -11.45 -9.49
CA ILE A 75 8.79 -11.25 -9.33
C ILE A 75 8.02 -11.83 -10.51
N HIS A 76 8.50 -11.61 -11.74
CA HIS A 76 7.96 -12.24 -12.94
C HIS A 76 7.95 -13.77 -12.82
N LEU A 77 9.08 -14.39 -12.45
CA LEU A 77 9.17 -15.83 -12.26
C LEU A 77 8.22 -16.34 -11.17
N ALA A 78 8.18 -15.66 -10.02
CA ALA A 78 7.28 -16.04 -8.93
C ALA A 78 5.80 -15.93 -9.35
N TRP A 79 5.45 -14.91 -10.13
CA TRP A 79 4.11 -14.72 -10.67
C TRP A 79 3.75 -15.76 -11.72
N GLU A 80 4.63 -15.98 -12.69
CA GLU A 80 4.45 -16.94 -13.78
C GLU A 80 4.24 -18.35 -13.23
N HIS A 81 5.04 -18.78 -12.25
CA HIS A 81 4.86 -20.07 -11.59
C HIS A 81 3.52 -20.22 -10.85
N ARG A 82 2.86 -19.13 -10.45
CA ARG A 82 1.58 -19.18 -9.73
C ARG A 82 0.37 -18.98 -10.64
N ARG A 83 0.41 -18.00 -11.54
CA ARG A 83 -0.74 -17.56 -12.33
C ARG A 83 -0.55 -17.71 -13.83
N GLY A 84 0.67 -17.97 -14.29
CA GLY A 84 1.03 -17.91 -15.70
C GLY A 84 1.07 -16.48 -16.25
N GLY A 85 1.89 -16.28 -17.28
CA GLY A 85 2.01 -14.98 -17.96
C GLY A 85 2.67 -13.89 -17.10
N ASN A 86 2.53 -12.64 -17.55
CA ASN A 86 3.18 -11.49 -16.91
C ASN A 86 2.33 -10.89 -15.78
N PRO A 87 2.97 -10.38 -14.70
CA PRO A 87 2.28 -9.59 -13.69
C PRO A 87 1.62 -8.34 -14.31
N PRO A 88 0.41 -7.96 -13.86
CA PRO A 88 -0.21 -6.71 -14.24
C PRO A 88 0.66 -5.49 -13.88
N ALA A 89 0.54 -4.42 -14.66
CA ALA A 89 1.37 -3.22 -14.49
C ALA A 89 1.19 -2.57 -13.10
N GLU A 90 -0.02 -2.64 -12.51
CA GLU A 90 -0.26 -2.14 -11.16
C GLU A 90 0.58 -2.89 -10.11
N VAL A 91 0.78 -4.20 -10.30
CA VAL A 91 1.59 -5.04 -9.39
C VAL A 91 3.05 -4.62 -9.50
N LEU A 92 3.58 -4.53 -10.73
CA LEU A 92 4.96 -4.14 -10.97
C LEU A 92 5.29 -2.74 -10.41
N ARG A 93 4.38 -1.77 -10.55
CA ARG A 93 4.57 -0.42 -9.98
C ARG A 93 4.70 -0.43 -8.45
N ASN A 94 3.84 -1.20 -7.77
CA ASN A 94 3.90 -1.30 -6.30
C ASN A 94 5.17 -2.04 -5.85
N VAL A 95 5.54 -3.11 -6.56
CA VAL A 95 6.76 -3.87 -6.32
C VAL A 95 8.02 -3.01 -6.49
N GLU A 96 8.09 -2.22 -7.57
CA GLU A 96 9.21 -1.31 -7.82
C GLU A 96 9.34 -0.28 -6.71
N ARG A 97 8.24 0.36 -6.29
CA ARG A 97 8.23 1.32 -5.18
C ARG A 97 8.76 0.69 -3.90
N MET A 98 8.28 -0.50 -3.58
CA MET A 98 8.71 -1.26 -2.41
C MET A 98 10.22 -1.57 -2.47
N PHE A 99 10.75 -1.96 -3.63
CA PHE A 99 12.19 -2.17 -3.80
C PHE A 99 13.00 -0.90 -3.58
N TRP A 100 12.53 0.25 -4.09
CA TRP A 100 13.21 1.53 -3.85
C TRP A 100 13.27 1.89 -2.37
N ARG A 101 12.17 1.69 -1.63
CA ARG A 101 12.12 1.92 -0.19
C ARG A 101 13.08 0.98 0.55
N LEU A 102 12.97 -0.34 0.35
CA LEU A 102 13.84 -1.32 1.00
C LEU A 102 15.33 -1.08 0.68
N ARG A 103 15.65 -0.63 -0.53
CA ARG A 103 17.02 -0.23 -0.91
C ARG A 103 17.51 0.96 -0.11
N SER A 104 16.67 1.97 0.11
CA SER A 104 17.02 3.13 0.94
C SER A 104 17.27 2.75 2.41
N GLU A 105 16.67 1.64 2.86
CA GLU A 105 16.88 1.01 4.17
C GLU A 105 18.09 0.05 4.19
N GLY A 106 18.83 -0.08 3.08
CA GLY A 106 20.03 -0.92 2.98
C GLY A 106 19.77 -2.38 2.58
N HIS A 107 18.55 -2.71 2.16
CA HIS A 107 18.20 -4.04 1.67
C HIS A 107 18.23 -4.11 0.14
N GLU A 108 19.06 -5.01 -0.40
CA GLU A 108 19.24 -5.11 -1.86
C GLU A 108 18.80 -6.48 -2.40
N LEU A 109 19.16 -7.60 -1.77
CA LEU A 109 18.85 -8.92 -2.33
C LEU A 109 17.74 -9.63 -1.55
N PHE A 110 16.67 -9.98 -2.26
CA PHE A 110 15.49 -10.65 -1.68
C PHE A 110 15.26 -12.02 -2.32
N HIS A 111 14.91 -12.99 -1.49
CA HIS A 111 14.16 -14.16 -1.94
C HIS A 111 12.70 -13.75 -2.12
N VAL A 112 12.08 -14.20 -3.21
CA VAL A 112 10.69 -13.87 -3.53
C VAL A 112 9.86 -15.15 -3.50
N VAL A 113 8.81 -15.16 -2.69
CA VAL A 113 7.84 -16.26 -2.63
C VAL A 113 6.46 -15.73 -2.95
N ALA A 114 5.74 -16.39 -3.84
CA ALA A 114 4.33 -16.08 -4.10
C ALA A 114 3.42 -17.19 -3.58
N MET A 115 2.28 -16.80 -3.02
CA MET A 115 1.21 -17.67 -2.52
C MET A 115 -0.13 -17.18 -3.08
N GLU A 116 -1.05 -18.10 -3.32
CA GLU A 116 -2.39 -17.80 -3.82
C GLU A 116 -3.42 -18.41 -2.89
N HIS A 117 -4.35 -17.58 -2.42
CA HIS A 117 -5.40 -17.95 -1.50
C HIS A 117 -6.77 -17.55 -2.10
N PRO A 118 -7.65 -18.51 -2.41
CA PRO A 118 -9.04 -18.18 -2.73
C PRO A 118 -9.72 -17.62 -1.49
N LEU A 119 -10.37 -16.46 -1.61
CA LEU A 119 -11.11 -15.87 -0.49
C LEU A 119 -12.49 -16.52 -0.39
N GLU A 120 -12.66 -17.40 0.59
CA GLU A 120 -13.89 -18.18 0.80
C GLU A 120 -15.16 -17.30 0.79
N GLY A 121 -16.19 -17.79 0.12
CA GLY A 121 -17.46 -17.07 0.01
C GLY A 121 -17.42 -15.80 -0.85
N THR A 122 -16.31 -15.52 -1.54
CA THR A 122 -16.18 -14.36 -2.42
C THR A 122 -15.78 -14.73 -3.85
N LYS A 123 -16.01 -13.79 -4.78
CA LYS A 123 -15.53 -13.88 -6.17
C LYS A 123 -14.11 -13.31 -6.32
N ARG A 124 -13.28 -13.47 -5.28
CA ARG A 124 -11.95 -12.88 -5.21
C ARG A 124 -10.90 -13.93 -4.90
N THR A 125 -9.72 -13.70 -5.44
CA THR A 125 -8.50 -14.41 -5.10
C THR A 125 -7.50 -13.40 -4.57
N GLU A 126 -6.80 -13.79 -3.52
CA GLU A 126 -5.69 -13.06 -2.93
C GLU A 126 -4.38 -13.72 -3.35
N ILE A 127 -3.42 -12.90 -3.78
CA ILE A 127 -2.07 -13.36 -4.10
C ILE A 127 -1.12 -12.58 -3.20
N SER A 128 -0.39 -13.28 -2.35
CA SER A 128 0.64 -12.70 -1.49
C SER A 128 2.01 -12.95 -2.11
N VAL A 129 2.79 -11.89 -2.29
CA VAL A 129 4.19 -11.97 -2.73
C VAL A 129 5.07 -11.46 -1.62
N LEU A 130 5.81 -12.37 -0.99
CA LEU A 130 6.68 -12.10 0.15
C LEU A 130 8.12 -11.90 -0.30
N LEU A 131 8.75 -10.87 0.27
CA LEU A 131 10.17 -10.60 0.17
C LEU A 131 10.85 -11.05 1.46
N LEU A 132 11.79 -11.97 1.32
CA LEU A 132 12.50 -12.58 2.42
C LEU A 132 14.00 -12.31 2.27
N VAL A 133 14.72 -12.15 3.38
CA VAL A 133 16.19 -12.04 3.40
C VAL A 133 16.80 -13.05 4.35
N PRO A 134 18.03 -13.52 4.13
CA PRO A 134 18.69 -14.42 5.06
C PRO A 134 18.74 -13.86 6.48
N CYS A 135 18.53 -14.73 7.46
CA CYS A 135 18.83 -14.41 8.85
C CYS A 135 20.27 -14.81 9.18
N HIS A 136 20.93 -14.03 10.05
CA HIS A 136 22.28 -14.33 10.52
C HIS A 136 22.28 -15.41 11.62
N ASP A 137 21.16 -15.60 12.31
CA ASP A 137 21.00 -16.63 13.34
C ASP A 137 21.03 -18.04 12.72
N GLU A 138 21.65 -19.00 13.42
CA GLU A 138 21.82 -20.39 12.97
C GLU A 138 20.49 -21.16 12.93
N SER A 139 19.47 -20.65 13.61
CA SER A 139 18.12 -21.24 13.69
C SER A 139 17.24 -20.99 12.46
N THR A 140 17.53 -19.95 11.67
CA THR A 140 16.56 -19.38 10.72
C THR A 140 17.12 -19.30 9.30
N GLY A 141 16.34 -19.78 8.31
CA GLY A 141 16.70 -19.67 6.90
C GLY A 141 16.56 -18.25 6.36
N HIS A 142 15.38 -17.63 6.55
CA HIS A 142 15.08 -16.27 6.10
C HIS A 142 14.11 -15.56 7.07
N ARG A 143 14.18 -14.22 7.10
CA ARG A 143 13.20 -13.34 7.74
C ARG A 143 12.36 -12.62 6.68
N TRP A 144 11.10 -12.38 6.98
CA TRP A 144 10.20 -11.58 6.14
C TRP A 144 10.50 -10.08 6.28
N LEU A 145 10.55 -9.37 5.16
CA LEU A 145 10.75 -7.91 5.14
C LEU A 145 9.55 -7.14 4.65
N ALA A 146 8.89 -7.64 3.61
CA ALA A 146 7.78 -6.95 3.00
C ALA A 146 6.86 -7.92 2.25
N GLU A 147 5.63 -7.50 2.06
CA GLU A 147 4.59 -8.25 1.36
C GLU A 147 3.89 -7.35 0.36
N VAL A 148 3.67 -7.87 -0.84
CA VAL A 148 2.73 -7.31 -1.81
C VAL A 148 1.50 -8.21 -1.84
N LEU A 149 0.36 -7.66 -1.47
CA LEU A 149 -0.93 -8.32 -1.48
C LEU A 149 -1.74 -7.84 -2.69
N VAL A 150 -2.08 -8.76 -3.58
CA VAL A 150 -2.86 -8.49 -4.78
C VAL A 150 -4.24 -9.13 -4.63
N HIS A 151 -5.28 -8.30 -4.68
CA HIS A 151 -6.66 -8.77 -4.78
C HIS A 151 -7.07 -8.77 -6.24
N GLN A 152 -7.50 -9.93 -6.75
CA GLN A 152 -8.01 -10.10 -8.10
C GLN A 152 -9.44 -10.64 -8.06
N TYR A 153 -10.23 -10.26 -9.05
CA TYR A 153 -11.50 -10.94 -9.29
C TYR A 153 -11.24 -12.30 -9.92
N ASN A 154 -11.86 -13.35 -9.41
CA ASN A 154 -11.66 -14.72 -9.92
C ASN A 154 -12.87 -15.26 -10.70
N GLN A 155 -13.99 -14.53 -10.70
CA GLN A 155 -15.22 -14.90 -11.40
C GLN A 155 -15.93 -13.69 -11.98
N GLY A 156 -16.72 -13.93 -13.04
CA GLY A 156 -17.56 -12.93 -13.70
C GLY A 156 -16.81 -12.09 -14.75
N PRO A 157 -17.42 -11.00 -15.23
CA PRO A 157 -16.90 -10.21 -16.37
C PRO A 157 -15.60 -9.48 -16.07
N LYS A 158 -15.18 -9.42 -14.80
CA LYS A 158 -13.91 -8.84 -14.35
C LYS A 158 -12.86 -9.90 -14.00
N SER A 159 -13.12 -11.17 -14.25
CA SER A 159 -12.19 -12.25 -13.88
C SER A 159 -10.78 -11.99 -14.43
N GLY A 160 -9.76 -12.15 -13.59
CA GLY A 160 -8.36 -11.85 -13.89
C GLY A 160 -7.97 -10.38 -13.72
N MET A 161 -8.92 -9.46 -13.57
CA MET A 161 -8.60 -8.05 -13.31
C MET A 161 -8.18 -7.84 -11.86
N VAL A 162 -7.14 -7.02 -11.68
CA VAL A 162 -6.70 -6.54 -10.36
C VAL A 162 -7.75 -5.58 -9.80
N GLU A 163 -8.24 -5.89 -8.59
CA GLU A 163 -9.09 -5.00 -7.80
C GLU A 163 -8.25 -4.01 -7.00
N ASN A 164 -7.19 -4.49 -6.35
CA ASN A 164 -6.30 -3.67 -5.53
C ASN A 164 -4.92 -4.33 -5.38
N VAL A 165 -3.89 -3.51 -5.17
CA VAL A 165 -2.56 -3.94 -4.76
C VAL A 165 -2.18 -3.15 -3.51
N ALA A 166 -1.83 -3.85 -2.45
CA ALA A 166 -1.37 -3.27 -1.20
C ALA A 166 0.04 -3.78 -0.89
N VAL A 167 0.84 -2.96 -0.21
CA VAL A 167 2.18 -3.30 0.25
C VAL A 167 2.23 -3.09 1.76
N ARG A 168 2.90 -3.97 2.50
CA ARG A 168 3.25 -3.73 3.91
C ARG A 168 4.67 -4.17 4.18
N TYR A 169 5.26 -3.64 5.25
CA TYR A 169 6.62 -3.95 5.69
C TYR A 169 6.58 -4.65 7.05
N ALA A 170 7.56 -5.50 7.33
CA ALA A 170 7.66 -6.22 8.59
C ALA A 170 7.78 -5.27 9.79
N ALA A 171 8.55 -4.17 9.62
CA ALA A 171 8.73 -3.14 10.64
C ALA A 171 7.42 -2.45 11.06
N ASP A 172 6.39 -2.47 10.20
CA ASP A 172 5.07 -1.89 10.47
C ASP A 172 3.97 -2.66 9.75
N TRP A 173 3.75 -3.91 10.18
CA TRP A 173 2.86 -4.86 9.50
C TRP A 173 1.37 -4.44 9.50
N GLN A 174 1.01 -3.46 10.33
CA GLN A 174 -0.35 -2.90 10.41
C GLN A 174 -0.60 -1.81 9.38
N ASP A 175 0.46 -1.27 8.78
CA ASP A 175 0.40 -0.23 7.77
C ASP A 175 0.42 -0.81 6.36
N TRP A 176 -0.72 -0.72 5.69
CA TRP A 176 -0.85 -1.09 4.29
C TRP A 176 -0.78 0.13 3.39
N GLU A 177 0.28 0.21 2.61
CA GLU A 177 0.41 1.19 1.55
C GLU A 177 -0.34 0.75 0.30
N VAL A 178 -1.23 1.60 -0.21
CA VAL A 178 -1.96 1.40 -1.45
C VAL A 178 -1.75 2.59 -2.39
N MET A 179 -1.71 2.33 -3.70
CA MET A 179 -1.71 3.40 -4.69
C MET A 179 -3.12 3.99 -4.84
N MET A 180 -3.26 5.29 -4.58
CA MET A 180 -4.53 6.01 -4.71
C MET A 180 -4.36 7.24 -5.61
N GLU A 181 -4.22 7.00 -6.91
CA GLU A 181 -4.12 8.02 -7.98
C GLU A 181 -5.48 8.66 -8.33
N HIS A 182 -6.39 8.77 -7.36
CA HIS A 182 -7.73 9.25 -7.63
C HIS A 182 -7.80 10.78 -7.77
N GLU A 183 -8.65 11.23 -8.68
CA GLU A 183 -9.04 12.64 -8.78
C GLU A 183 -10.17 12.93 -7.77
N TYR A 184 -9.98 13.97 -6.96
CA TYR A 184 -10.97 14.46 -6.00
C TYR A 184 -11.47 15.82 -6.45
N LEU A 185 -12.78 15.96 -6.53
CA LEU A 185 -13.47 17.20 -6.85
C LEU A 185 -14.03 17.81 -5.59
N GLU A 186 -13.93 19.13 -5.47
CA GLU A 186 -14.54 19.87 -4.38
C GLU A 186 -16.04 20.04 -4.61
N GLU A 187 -16.79 20.22 -3.53
CA GLU A 187 -18.22 20.56 -3.61
C GLU A 187 -18.35 22.08 -3.77
N ASP A 188 -18.94 22.53 -4.89
CA ASP A 188 -19.07 23.95 -5.21
C ASP A 188 -19.72 24.74 -4.07
N GLY A 189 -19.08 25.85 -3.68
CA GLY A 189 -19.62 26.82 -2.73
C GLY A 189 -19.63 26.39 -1.25
N LYS A 190 -19.06 25.23 -0.89
CA LYS A 190 -18.93 24.84 0.53
C LYS A 190 -17.54 25.11 1.08
N GLN A 191 -17.52 25.73 2.26
CA GLN A 191 -16.29 26.05 2.98
C GLN A 191 -15.81 24.86 3.82
N TRP A 192 -14.49 24.81 4.00
CA TRP A 192 -13.82 23.95 4.97
C TRP A 192 -14.29 24.28 6.37
N VAL A 193 -14.59 23.25 7.17
CA VAL A 193 -14.81 23.43 8.60
C VAL A 193 -13.48 23.30 9.32
N ARG A 194 -12.99 24.42 9.85
CA ARG A 194 -11.79 24.47 10.69
C ARG A 194 -12.11 24.07 12.12
N VAL A 195 -11.33 23.14 12.65
CA VAL A 195 -11.35 22.72 14.05
C VAL A 195 -9.98 23.06 14.63
N HIS A 196 -9.88 24.20 15.30
CA HIS A 196 -8.65 24.68 15.93
C HIS A 196 -8.32 23.88 17.19
N LEU A 197 -7.03 23.66 17.42
CA LEU A 197 -6.50 23.29 18.74
C LEU A 197 -6.18 24.61 19.46
N GLU A 198 -6.82 24.90 20.59
CA GLU A 198 -6.64 26.18 21.28
C GLU A 198 -5.19 26.40 21.78
N ASP A 199 -4.75 27.65 21.66
CA ASP A 199 -3.51 28.29 22.15
C ASP A 199 -2.58 27.45 23.04
N GLY A 200 -1.73 26.64 22.41
CA GLY A 200 -0.54 26.04 23.05
C GLY A 200 -0.82 24.97 24.12
N VAL A 201 -2.09 24.69 24.43
CA VAL A 201 -2.50 23.60 25.30
C VAL A 201 -3.22 22.58 24.43
N TRP A 202 -2.55 21.44 24.17
CA TRP A 202 -3.16 20.34 23.42
C TRP A 202 -4.51 19.99 24.07
N PRO A 203 -5.67 20.24 23.42
CA PRO A 203 -6.96 19.81 23.95
C PRO A 203 -6.87 18.31 24.20
N THR A 204 -7.59 17.76 25.20
CA THR A 204 -7.51 16.31 25.38
C THR A 204 -7.89 15.63 24.06
N GLY A 205 -7.24 14.51 23.72
CA GLY A 205 -7.51 13.83 22.45
C GLY A 205 -8.99 13.59 22.25
N GLU A 206 -9.73 13.37 23.34
CA GLU A 206 -11.17 13.25 23.36
C GLU A 206 -11.92 14.50 22.84
N GLN A 207 -11.50 15.72 23.19
CA GLN A 207 -12.12 16.97 22.74
C GLN A 207 -11.93 17.18 21.24
N VAL A 208 -10.69 17.02 20.76
CA VAL A 208 -10.36 17.10 19.33
C VAL A 208 -11.17 16.08 18.55
N MET A 209 -11.17 14.83 19.03
CA MET A 209 -11.88 13.74 18.39
C MET A 209 -13.39 13.97 18.40
N ARG A 210 -13.96 14.54 19.47
CA ARG A 210 -15.39 14.88 19.53
C ARG A 210 -15.76 15.94 18.49
N ALA A 211 -14.96 16.99 18.35
CA ALA A 211 -15.20 18.06 17.39
C ALA A 211 -15.05 17.58 15.94
N VAL A 212 -13.91 16.95 15.62
CA VAL A 212 -13.64 16.44 14.26
C VAL A 212 -14.65 15.36 13.88
N TRP A 213 -14.92 14.39 14.77
CA TRP A 213 -15.92 13.35 14.52
C TRP A 213 -17.31 13.93 14.33
N GLY A 214 -17.70 14.92 15.15
CA GLY A 214 -18.97 15.64 15.00
C GLY A 214 -19.14 16.19 13.59
N GLN A 215 -18.12 16.88 13.07
CA GLN A 215 -18.14 17.41 11.70
C GLN A 215 -18.20 16.32 10.63
N VAL A 216 -17.44 15.24 10.80
CA VAL A 216 -17.49 14.07 9.89
C VAL A 216 -18.89 13.49 9.85
N THR A 217 -19.54 13.29 11.01
CA THR A 217 -20.90 12.74 11.07
C THR A 217 -21.94 13.67 10.44
N LEU A 218 -21.83 14.98 10.66
CA LEU A 218 -22.73 15.97 10.04
C LEU A 218 -22.63 15.95 8.50
N LEU A 219 -21.42 15.83 7.95
CA LEU A 219 -21.21 15.79 6.50
C LEU A 219 -21.65 14.46 5.86
N LEU A 220 -21.66 13.37 6.63
CA LEU A 220 -22.10 12.05 6.18
C LEU A 220 -23.62 11.85 6.24
N GLY A 221 -24.31 12.55 7.15
CA GLY A 221 -25.77 12.52 7.31
C GLY A 221 -26.30 11.31 8.11
N ASP A 222 -27.62 11.21 8.20
CA ASP A 222 -28.32 10.19 8.98
C ASP A 222 -28.15 8.77 8.39
N GLY A 223 -28.02 7.77 9.27
CA GLY A 223 -27.89 6.35 8.88
C GLY A 223 -26.45 5.85 8.76
N PHE A 224 -25.49 6.61 9.26
CA PHE A 224 -24.07 6.24 9.33
C PHE A 224 -23.74 5.41 10.58
N ASP A 225 -23.14 4.23 10.38
CA ASP A 225 -22.68 3.31 11.42
C ASP A 225 -21.16 3.12 11.32
N GLY A 226 -20.43 4.23 11.45
CA GLY A 226 -18.98 4.26 11.45
C GLY A 226 -18.39 4.03 12.84
N SER A 227 -17.31 3.25 12.92
CA SER A 227 -16.60 3.04 14.19
C SER A 227 -15.81 4.29 14.58
N LYS A 228 -16.38 5.13 15.46
CA LYS A 228 -15.69 6.28 16.09
C LYS A 228 -14.31 5.87 16.62
N ARG A 229 -14.20 4.68 17.20
CA ARG A 229 -12.96 4.14 17.77
C ARG A 229 -11.89 3.86 16.71
N GLU A 230 -12.28 3.41 15.52
CA GLU A 230 -11.32 3.23 14.42
C GLU A 230 -10.87 4.58 13.89
N PHE A 231 -11.80 5.51 13.68
CA PHE A 231 -11.49 6.87 13.26
C PHE A 231 -10.50 7.55 14.20
N GLU A 232 -10.77 7.50 15.50
CA GLU A 232 -9.87 8.00 16.55
C GLU A 232 -8.48 7.38 16.50
N LYS A 233 -8.37 6.06 16.34
CA LYS A 233 -7.06 5.40 16.21
C LYS A 233 -6.30 5.90 14.99
N THR A 234 -6.97 6.02 13.84
CA THR A 234 -6.35 6.51 12.60
C THR A 234 -5.87 7.95 12.75
N VAL A 235 -6.68 8.84 13.31
CA VAL A 235 -6.30 10.24 13.54
C VAL A 235 -5.11 10.32 14.50
N ILE A 236 -5.18 9.64 15.65
CA ILE A 236 -4.09 9.66 16.65
C ILE A 236 -2.79 9.13 16.04
N ARG A 237 -2.86 8.04 15.27
CA ARG A 237 -1.69 7.48 14.60
C ARG A 237 -1.10 8.47 13.60
N ALA A 238 -1.94 9.07 12.75
CA ALA A 238 -1.48 10.05 11.77
C ALA A 238 -0.80 11.26 12.42
N VAL A 239 -1.37 11.80 13.50
CA VAL A 239 -0.76 12.90 14.26
C VAL A 239 0.59 12.49 14.84
N LYS A 240 0.71 11.28 15.40
CA LYS A 240 1.99 10.78 15.94
C LYS A 240 3.06 10.65 14.85
N GLU A 241 2.69 10.14 13.67
CA GLU A 241 3.60 9.97 12.54
C GLU A 241 4.06 11.32 11.97
N VAL A 242 3.16 12.31 11.85
CA VAL A 242 3.53 13.70 11.51
C VAL A 242 4.52 14.26 12.53
N ASN A 243 4.21 14.13 13.83
CA ASN A 243 5.07 14.64 14.89
C ASN A 243 6.45 13.98 14.91
N ALA A 244 6.53 12.68 14.59
CA ALA A 244 7.80 11.95 14.48
C ALA A 244 8.68 12.44 13.32
N ARG A 245 8.08 13.06 12.28
CA ARG A 245 8.80 13.69 11.16
C ARG A 245 9.29 15.11 11.48
N GLY A 246 8.99 15.62 12.67
CA GLY A 246 9.38 16.96 13.12
C GLY A 246 8.37 18.06 12.77
N GLU A 247 7.20 17.70 12.23
CA GLU A 247 6.09 18.62 11.97
C GLU A 247 5.13 18.66 13.17
N THR A 248 4.25 19.65 13.26
CA THR A 248 3.26 19.72 14.36
C THR A 248 1.88 20.01 13.81
N VAL A 249 0.92 19.13 14.11
CA VAL A 249 -0.50 19.35 13.77
C VAL A 249 -1.09 20.39 14.71
N SER A 250 -1.58 21.50 14.13
CA SER A 250 -2.10 22.67 14.85
C SER A 250 -3.61 22.80 14.73
N TYR A 251 -4.21 22.35 13.64
CA TYR A 251 -5.66 22.31 13.48
C TYR A 251 -6.08 21.28 12.42
N PHE A 252 -7.38 21.00 12.35
CA PHE A 252 -7.96 20.10 11.35
C PHE A 252 -8.90 20.87 10.43
N GLU A 253 -8.91 20.51 9.15
CA GLU A 253 -9.91 20.99 8.19
C GLU A 253 -10.72 19.82 7.66
N VAL A 254 -12.04 19.87 7.86
CA VAL A 254 -12.95 18.82 7.40
C VAL A 254 -13.75 19.33 6.21
N ALA A 255 -13.78 18.56 5.12
CA ALA A 255 -14.61 18.85 3.96
C ALA A 255 -15.20 17.59 3.33
N LYS A 256 -16.34 17.77 2.67
CA LYS A 256 -16.90 16.79 1.76
C LYS A 256 -16.34 17.03 0.35
N ARG A 257 -15.87 15.97 -0.27
CA ARG A 257 -15.32 15.92 -1.62
C ARG A 257 -15.97 14.78 -2.40
N TYR A 258 -15.69 14.74 -3.69
CA TYR A 258 -16.17 13.69 -4.58
C TYR A 258 -14.99 13.04 -5.30
N ARG A 259 -14.74 11.78 -5.00
CA ARG A 259 -13.77 10.98 -5.74
C ARG A 259 -14.36 10.56 -7.08
N ARG A 260 -13.65 10.83 -8.17
CA ARG A 260 -14.00 10.32 -9.49
C ARG A 260 -13.55 8.87 -9.63
N SER A 261 -14.49 7.98 -9.98
CA SER A 261 -14.26 6.58 -10.29
C SER A 261 -14.97 6.23 -11.59
N GLY A 262 -14.24 6.30 -12.71
CA GLY A 262 -14.83 6.28 -14.04
C GLY A 262 -15.80 7.45 -14.21
N THR A 263 -17.06 7.15 -14.55
CA THR A 263 -18.14 8.16 -14.66
C THR A 263 -18.85 8.45 -13.34
N LYS A 264 -18.56 7.69 -12.27
CA LYS A 264 -19.24 7.84 -10.99
C LYS A 264 -18.47 8.80 -10.08
N LEU A 265 -19.21 9.65 -9.40
CA LEU A 265 -18.71 10.46 -8.29
C LEU A 265 -19.08 9.76 -6.99
N ILE A 266 -18.06 9.44 -6.19
CA ILE A 266 -18.23 8.81 -4.89
C ILE A 266 -18.04 9.90 -3.84
N PRO A 267 -19.04 10.19 -2.99
CA PRO A 267 -18.87 11.14 -1.90
C PRO A 267 -17.79 10.60 -0.96
N THR A 268 -16.90 11.48 -0.53
CA THR A 268 -15.75 11.19 0.32
C THR A 268 -15.61 12.33 1.31
N ILE A 269 -15.29 12.03 2.57
CA ILE A 269 -14.91 13.05 3.54
C ILE A 269 -13.40 13.09 3.65
N THR A 270 -12.82 14.29 3.65
CA THR A 270 -11.40 14.50 3.90
C THR A 270 -11.22 15.28 5.18
N VAL A 271 -10.30 14.81 6.02
CA VAL A 271 -9.83 15.52 7.22
C VAL A 271 -8.37 15.86 6.97
N LEU A 272 -8.06 17.12 6.69
CA LEU A 272 -6.68 17.60 6.57
C LEU A 272 -6.14 17.88 7.95
N LEU A 273 -4.92 17.40 8.18
CA LEU A 273 -4.08 17.77 9.31
C LEU A 273 -3.23 18.94 8.82
N GLN A 274 -3.32 20.07 9.51
CA GLN A 274 -2.67 21.31 9.13
C GLN A 274 -1.61 21.69 10.16
N SER A 275 -0.48 22.23 9.69
CA SER A 275 0.56 22.82 10.55
C SER A 275 0.25 24.28 10.93
N THR A 276 1.11 24.91 11.73
CA THR A 276 0.96 26.34 12.11
C THR A 276 1.03 27.29 10.92
N ASP A 277 1.69 26.86 9.84
CA ASP A 277 1.97 27.69 8.66
C ASP A 277 0.91 27.50 7.56
N ASP A 278 -0.26 26.94 7.91
CA ASP A 278 -1.35 26.55 7.00
C ASP A 278 -0.90 25.56 5.89
N ASN A 279 0.23 24.88 6.10
CA ASN A 279 0.68 23.81 5.21
C ASN A 279 0.02 22.49 5.64
N GLY A 280 -0.63 21.83 4.69
CA GLY A 280 -1.20 20.51 4.90
C GLY A 280 -0.09 19.47 5.05
N VAL A 281 -0.14 18.70 6.13
CA VAL A 281 0.91 17.71 6.47
C VAL A 281 0.43 16.28 6.26
N ALA A 282 -0.87 16.06 6.41
CA ALA A 282 -1.52 14.82 6.05
C ALA A 282 -3.00 15.02 5.71
N VAL A 283 -3.59 14.07 5.01
CA VAL A 283 -5.04 14.00 4.78
C VAL A 283 -5.57 12.61 5.05
N ILE A 284 -6.61 12.54 5.88
CA ILE A 284 -7.37 11.31 6.12
C ILE A 284 -8.57 11.32 5.18
N VAL A 285 -8.71 10.26 4.40
CA VAL A 285 -9.74 10.06 3.39
C VAL A 285 -10.71 8.99 3.87
N ILE A 286 -11.99 9.34 3.92
CA ILE A 286 -13.07 8.49 4.40
C ILE A 286 -14.07 8.28 3.26
N ASP A 287 -14.10 7.07 2.71
CA ASP A 287 -15.08 6.67 1.70
C ASP A 287 -16.29 5.99 2.37
N PRO A 288 -17.45 6.66 2.48
CA PRO A 288 -18.70 6.00 2.87
C PRO A 288 -19.11 4.98 1.80
N MET A 289 -19.41 3.74 2.21
CA MET A 289 -19.96 2.72 1.32
C MET A 289 -21.27 2.09 1.83
N GLY A 290 -22.20 1.89 0.90
CA GLY A 290 -23.45 1.15 1.09
C GLY A 290 -24.61 1.99 1.65
N ARG A 291 -25.80 1.38 1.72
CA ARG A 291 -27.05 2.02 2.18
C ARG A 291 -27.11 2.31 3.69
N ARG A 292 -26.17 1.78 4.48
CA ARG A 292 -26.07 1.96 5.95
C ARG A 292 -24.76 2.65 6.37
N GLY A 293 -24.08 3.32 5.45
CA GLY A 293 -22.91 4.14 5.76
C GLY A 293 -21.81 3.45 6.56
N ARG A 294 -21.42 2.21 6.20
CA ARG A 294 -20.21 1.63 6.80
C ARG A 294 -19.00 2.38 6.23
N ILE A 295 -18.12 2.85 7.10
CA ILE A 295 -16.81 3.39 6.70
C ILE A 295 -16.03 2.24 6.06
N LYS A 296 -15.65 2.38 4.78
CA LYS A 296 -14.58 1.56 4.21
C LYS A 296 -13.23 2.05 4.74
N PRO A 297 -12.17 1.24 4.68
CA PRO A 297 -10.91 1.54 5.35
C PRO A 297 -10.50 2.99 5.10
N MET A 298 -10.30 3.73 6.19
CA MET A 298 -9.78 5.09 6.11
C MET A 298 -8.37 5.01 5.58
N ALA A 299 -8.04 5.92 4.67
CA ALA A 299 -6.70 6.01 4.11
C ALA A 299 -6.08 7.33 4.55
N VAL A 300 -4.83 7.32 4.95
CA VAL A 300 -4.06 8.52 5.32
C VAL A 300 -3.04 8.78 4.22
N ARG A 301 -2.86 10.04 3.84
CA ARG A 301 -1.82 10.42 2.88
C ARG A 301 -0.98 11.50 3.51
N TYR A 302 0.32 11.33 3.52
CA TYR A 302 1.23 12.36 3.99
C TYR A 302 1.67 13.25 2.85
N ASP A 303 2.10 14.47 3.19
CA ASP A 303 2.75 15.33 2.21
C ASP A 303 4.01 14.66 1.64
N GLY A 304 4.29 14.89 0.36
CA GLY A 304 5.41 14.27 -0.37
C GLY A 304 5.25 12.80 -0.76
N GLU A 305 4.21 12.09 -0.26
CA GLU A 305 4.03 10.65 -0.54
C GLU A 305 3.04 10.35 -1.67
N TRP A 306 2.50 11.37 -2.34
CA TRP A 306 1.59 11.17 -3.46
C TRP A 306 2.23 10.29 -4.55
N PRO A 307 1.53 9.26 -5.09
CA PRO A 307 0.12 8.93 -4.93
C PRO A 307 -0.19 7.85 -3.88
N VAL A 308 0.70 7.59 -2.92
CA VAL A 308 0.54 6.56 -1.89
C VAL A 308 -0.48 6.99 -0.83
N ALA A 309 -1.18 6.00 -0.28
CA ALA A 309 -2.02 6.15 0.90
C ALA A 309 -1.84 4.96 1.85
N HIS A 310 -1.91 5.25 3.14
CA HIS A 310 -1.71 4.34 4.26
C HIS A 310 -3.05 3.89 4.82
N GLN A 311 -3.30 2.58 4.88
CA GLN A 311 -4.50 1.99 5.43
C GLN A 311 -4.14 1.19 6.68
N TYR A 312 -4.36 1.78 7.85
CA TYR A 312 -4.09 1.12 9.12
C TYR A 312 -5.12 0.05 9.41
N ARG A 313 -4.74 -1.22 9.28
CA ARG A 313 -5.64 -2.35 9.48
C ARG A 313 -5.18 -3.20 10.65
N LYS A 314 -6.13 -3.57 11.52
CA LYS A 314 -5.92 -4.58 12.57
C LYS A 314 -6.39 -5.98 12.18
N GLN A 315 -7.25 -6.07 11.17
CA GLN A 315 -7.98 -7.30 10.82
C GLN A 315 -7.27 -8.20 9.81
N PHE A 316 -6.21 -7.72 9.15
CA PHE A 316 -5.39 -8.61 8.32
C PHE A 316 -4.32 -9.18 9.22
N PRO A 317 -4.38 -10.48 9.59
CA PRO A 317 -3.27 -11.09 10.28
C PRO A 317 -1.99 -10.92 9.45
N PRO A 318 -0.80 -11.03 10.07
CA PRO A 318 0.42 -11.28 9.30
C PRO A 318 0.16 -12.42 8.30
N PRO A 319 0.85 -12.44 7.15
CA PRO A 319 0.59 -13.46 6.14
C PRO A 319 0.66 -14.84 6.80
N GLU A 320 -0.25 -15.75 6.45
CA GLU A 320 -0.23 -17.09 7.03
C GLU A 320 1.04 -17.81 6.56
N LEU A 321 2.08 -17.72 7.38
CA LEU A 321 3.39 -18.31 7.09
C LEU A 321 3.40 -19.82 7.30
N GLN A 322 2.29 -20.47 7.64
CA GLN A 322 2.23 -21.92 7.92
C GLN A 322 2.77 -22.75 6.74
N GLN A 323 2.50 -22.32 5.50
CA GLN A 323 3.04 -22.95 4.30
C GLN A 323 4.53 -22.64 4.05
N LEU A 324 5.07 -21.70 4.81
CA LEU A 324 6.43 -21.18 4.76
C LEU A 324 7.20 -21.32 6.07
N GLU A 325 6.65 -22.00 7.08
CA GLU A 325 7.29 -22.29 8.37
C GLU A 325 8.68 -22.94 8.22
N PRO A 326 8.94 -23.78 7.20
CA PRO A 326 10.30 -24.28 6.95
C PRO A 326 11.30 -23.18 6.50
N PHE A 327 10.82 -21.96 6.21
CA PHE A 327 11.57 -20.88 5.56
C PHE A 327 11.57 -19.55 6.32
N VAL A 328 10.58 -19.29 7.17
CA VAL A 328 10.37 -18.00 7.85
C VAL A 328 9.93 -18.24 9.30
N VAL A 329 10.55 -17.53 10.25
CA VAL A 329 10.04 -17.39 11.63
C VAL A 329 9.71 -15.92 11.88
N ASN A 330 8.61 -15.64 12.59
CA ASN A 330 8.19 -14.30 12.98
C ASN A 330 9.20 -13.71 13.99
N GLU A 331 9.57 -12.45 13.82
CA GLU A 331 10.25 -11.69 14.87
C GLU A 331 9.16 -11.29 15.90
N ASP A 332 9.32 -11.75 17.15
CA ASP A 332 8.40 -11.48 18.27
C ASP A 332 8.44 -10.02 18.75
#